data_AF-A0AAW1JD79-F1
#
_entry.id   AF-A0AAW1JD79-F1
#
_cell.length_a   1.000
_cell.length_b   1.000
_cell.length_c   1.000
_cell.angle_alpha   90.00
_cell.angle_beta   90.00
_cell.angle_gamma   90.00
#
_symmetry.space_group_name_H-M   'P 1'
#
loop_
_entity.id
_entity.type
_entity.pdbx_description
1 polymer ?
#
loop_
_entity_poly.entity_id
_entity_poly.type
_entity_poly.pdbx_seq_one_letter_code
_entity_poly.pdbx_strand_id
1 'polypeptide(L)'
;MLVSLRKVVTWSEENYKHLKSQRSKHHAGFFEKSRYMVGGKLQTFKKPAHIEFYNQNMGSVDAVDQDLEPYGSLRKSYTWFTKVNLQLMLQMLLNSKVLYSKAHGLEISMYDYIKLCSWTRDLHV
;
A
#
# COMPACT_ATOMS: atom_id res chain seq x y z
N MET A 1 -14.27 3.88 31.27
CA MET A 1 -12.86 4.15 30.92
C MET A 1 -12.15 2.80 30.82
N LEU A 2 -11.98 2.22 29.62
CA LEU A 2 -11.29 0.94 29.43
C LEU A 2 -9.83 1.21 29.07
N VAL A 3 -8.91 0.93 30.01
CA VAL A 3 -7.47 0.97 29.76
C VAL A 3 -7.10 -0.23 28.90
N SER A 4 -6.93 -0.01 27.59
CA SER A 4 -6.42 -1.02 26.66
C SER A 4 -4.96 -1.33 27.02
N LEU A 5 -4.72 -2.48 27.66
CA LEU A 5 -3.36 -2.99 27.94
C LEU A 5 -2.58 -3.13 26.62
N ARG A 6 -1.60 -2.25 26.38
CA ARG A 6 -0.68 -2.37 25.24
C ARG A 6 0.26 -3.55 25.49
N LYS A 7 0.20 -4.58 24.66
CA LYS A 7 1.17 -5.68 24.68
C LYS A 7 2.26 -5.38 23.66
N VAL A 8 3.50 -5.23 24.14
CA VAL A 8 4.69 -5.12 23.31
C VAL A 8 5.24 -6.51 23.10
N VAL A 9 5.43 -6.93 21.85
CA VAL A 9 6.09 -8.20 21.54
C VAL A 9 7.45 -7.90 20.94
N THR A 10 8.48 -8.47 21.55
CA THR A 10 9.84 -8.47 21.04
C THR A 10 10.12 -9.82 20.41
N TRP A 11 10.55 -9.82 19.16
CA TRP A 11 10.96 -11.04 18.46
C TRP A 11 12.30 -10.80 17.77
N SER A 12 13.14 -11.84 17.82
CA SER A 12 14.48 -11.85 17.23
C SER A 12 14.58 -13.09 16.35
N GLU A 13 14.96 -12.90 15.10
CA GLU A 13 15.49 -13.98 14.25
C GLU A 13 17.00 -14.05 14.53
N GLU A 14 17.60 -15.25 14.54
CA GLU A 14 19.04 -15.48 14.88
C GLU A 14 20.03 -14.61 14.07
N ASN A 15 19.59 -13.99 12.97
CA ASN A 15 20.41 -13.15 12.09
C ASN A 15 19.80 -11.77 11.78
N TYR A 16 18.72 -11.33 12.43
CA TYR A 16 18.07 -10.04 12.15
C TYR A 16 17.90 -9.16 13.40
N LYS A 17 18.09 -7.85 13.21
CA LYS A 17 17.84 -6.77 14.19
C LYS A 17 16.54 -7.02 14.96
N HIS A 18 16.57 -6.83 16.28
CA HIS A 18 15.39 -6.98 17.13
C HIS A 18 14.20 -6.18 16.59
N LEU A 19 13.12 -6.87 16.22
CA LEU A 19 11.90 -6.23 15.73
C LEU A 19 10.94 -5.98 16.89
N LYS A 20 10.52 -4.73 17.05
CA LYS A 20 9.54 -4.32 18.07
C LYS A 20 8.23 -3.97 17.39
N SER A 21 7.15 -4.64 17.77
CA SER A 21 5.81 -4.31 17.31
C SER A 21 4.89 -4.12 18.53
N GLN A 22 4.04 -3.10 18.47
CA GLN A 22 3.03 -2.84 19.48
C GLN A 22 1.64 -3.12 18.91
N ARG A 23 0.78 -3.72 19.73
CA ARG A 23 -0.55 -4.12 19.31
C ARG A 23 -1.56 -3.93 20.45
N SER A 24 -2.78 -3.53 20.07
CA SER A 24 -3.88 -3.29 21.02
C SER A 24 -4.99 -4.36 20.98
N LYS A 25 -5.38 -4.87 19.80
CA LYS A 25 -6.63 -5.66 19.65
C LYS A 25 -6.56 -6.99 18.91
N HIS A 26 -5.49 -7.28 18.19
CA HIS A 26 -5.48 -8.46 17.32
C HIS A 26 -4.99 -9.73 18.04
N HIS A 27 -5.34 -10.89 17.48
CA HIS A 27 -5.05 -12.23 18.01
C HIS A 27 -3.56 -12.44 18.36
N ALA A 28 -3.30 -13.07 19.50
CA ALA A 28 -1.97 -13.48 19.95
C ALA A 28 -1.65 -14.88 19.42
N GLY A 29 -0.48 -15.09 18.83
CA GLY A 29 -0.11 -16.40 18.28
C GLY A 29 1.10 -16.34 17.36
N PHE A 30 1.48 -17.51 16.86
CA PHE A 30 2.57 -17.70 15.90
C PHE A 30 2.03 -18.40 14.66
N PHE A 31 2.61 -18.09 13.51
CA PHE A 31 2.37 -18.77 12.25
C PHE A 31 3.71 -19.30 11.72
N GLU A 32 3.65 -20.41 11.00
CA GLU A 32 4.82 -20.98 10.35
C GLU A 32 4.98 -20.38 8.96
N LYS A 33 6.18 -19.87 8.67
CA LYS A 33 6.55 -19.35 7.36
C LYS A 33 7.79 -20.09 6.88
N SER A 34 7.69 -20.74 5.74
CA SER A 34 8.83 -21.40 5.11
C SER A 34 9.53 -20.45 4.13
N ARG A 35 10.85 -20.43 4.16
CA ARG A 35 11.70 -19.63 3.25
C ARG A 35 12.80 -20.53 2.70
N TYR A 36 13.09 -20.39 1.41
CA TYR A 36 14.27 -20.97 0.80
C TYR A 36 15.51 -20.19 1.23
N MET A 37 16.45 -20.90 1.84
CA MET A 37 17.75 -20.35 2.18
C MET A 37 18.70 -20.44 0.98
N VAL A 38 19.77 -19.65 1.03
CA VAL A 38 20.86 -19.74 0.05
C VAL A 38 21.39 -21.18 0.06
N GLY A 39 21.35 -21.86 -1.09
CA GLY A 39 21.63 -23.30 -1.21
C GLY A 39 20.39 -24.20 -1.33
N GLY A 40 19.18 -23.63 -1.51
CA GLY A 40 17.97 -24.37 -1.87
C GLY A 40 17.29 -25.13 -0.74
N LYS A 41 17.82 -25.08 0.49
CA LYS A 41 17.21 -25.71 1.66
C LYS A 41 15.99 -24.91 2.12
N LEU A 42 14.87 -25.59 2.31
CA LEU A 42 13.66 -25.00 2.88
C LEU A 42 13.79 -24.97 4.41
N GLN A 43 13.69 -23.77 4.99
CA GLN A 43 13.68 -23.59 6.44
C GLN A 43 12.35 -23.00 6.89
N THR A 44 11.73 -23.60 7.90
CA THR A 44 10.47 -23.14 8.49
C THR A 44 10.74 -22.34 9.75
N PHE A 45 10.16 -21.14 9.83
CA PHE A 45 10.30 -20.22 10.95
C PHE A 45 8.94 -19.98 11.60
N LYS A 46 8.90 -19.93 12.93
CA LYS A 46 7.74 -19.47 13.69
C LYS A 46 7.82 -17.96 13.86
N LYS A 47 6.94 -17.24 13.16
CA LYS A 47 6.82 -15.79 13.26
C LYS A 47 5.56 -15.43 14.04
N PRO A 48 5.57 -14.37 14.86
CA PRO A 48 4.35 -13.89 15.49
C PRO A 48 3.29 -13.52 14.44
N ALA A 49 2.05 -13.99 14.63
CA ALA A 49 0.92 -13.75 13.72
C ALA A 49 0.67 -12.26 13.44
N HIS A 50 1.08 -11.40 14.38
CA HIS A 50 0.94 -9.97 14.22
C HIS A 50 1.86 -9.33 13.19
N ILE A 51 3.05 -9.91 13.01
CA ILE A 51 4.02 -9.43 12.03
C ILE A 51 3.51 -9.73 10.63
N GLU A 52 2.86 -10.87 10.40
CA GLU A 52 2.26 -11.16 9.09
C GLU A 52 1.15 -10.19 8.74
N PHE A 53 0.25 -9.93 9.68
CA PHE A 53 -0.81 -8.95 9.48
C PHE A 53 -0.24 -7.56 9.16
N TYR A 54 0.83 -7.15 9.86
CA TYR A 54 1.50 -5.90 9.54
C TYR A 54 2.08 -5.92 8.12
N ASN A 55 2.84 -6.95 7.75
CA ASN A 55 3.46 -7.07 6.44
C ASN A 55 2.45 -7.08 5.29
N GLN A 56 1.28 -7.69 5.48
CA GLN A 56 0.21 -7.73 4.47
C GLN A 56 -0.41 -6.34 4.22
N ASN A 57 -0.46 -5.49 5.24
CA ASN A 57 -1.18 -4.21 5.16
C ASN A 57 -0.26 -2.99 5.05
N MET A 58 1.01 -3.09 5.45
CA MET A 58 1.92 -1.92 5.52
C MET A 58 2.20 -1.28 4.15
N GLY A 59 2.17 -2.08 3.08
CA GLY A 59 2.54 -1.63 1.73
C GLY A 59 1.44 -0.90 0.96
N SER A 60 0.24 -0.73 1.52
CA SER A 60 -0.88 -0.14 0.77
C SER A 60 -0.63 1.32 0.36
N VAL A 61 0.08 2.08 1.19
CA VAL A 61 0.41 3.49 0.90
C VAL A 61 1.48 3.57 -0.18
N ASP A 62 2.54 2.77 -0.05
CA ASP A 62 3.62 2.71 -1.04
C ASP A 62 3.11 2.22 -2.41
N ALA A 63 2.16 1.27 -2.42
CA ALA A 63 1.53 0.81 -3.65
C ALA A 63 0.75 1.93 -4.37
N VAL A 64 0.03 2.77 -3.61
CA VAL A 64 -0.67 3.93 -4.18
C VAL A 64 0.32 4.96 -4.74
N ASP A 65 1.43 5.21 -4.02
CA ASP A 65 2.47 6.13 -4.49
C ASP A 65 3.12 5.63 -5.78
N GLN A 66 3.42 4.33 -5.85
CA GLN A 66 3.96 3.67 -7.03
C GLN A 66 2.98 3.69 -8.23
N ASP A 67 1.69 3.52 -7.98
CA ASP A 67 0.66 3.62 -9.02
C ASP A 67 0.52 5.05 -9.58
N LEU A 68 0.77 6.07 -8.75
CA LEU A 68 0.66 7.48 -9.13
C LEU A 68 1.94 8.04 -9.77
N GLU A 69 3.11 7.46 -9.48
CA GLU A 69 4.42 7.91 -9.97
C GLU A 69 4.46 8.15 -11.49
N PRO A 70 3.91 7.27 -12.36
CA PRO A 70 3.94 7.49 -13.82
C PRO A 70 3.11 8.69 -14.29
N TYR A 71 2.11 9.11 -13.50
CA TYR A 71 1.19 10.19 -13.83
C TYR A 71 1.58 11.52 -13.17
N GLY A 72 2.68 11.54 -12.43
CA GLY A 72 3.23 12.72 -11.80
C GLY A 72 3.53 13.84 -12.81
N SER A 73 3.39 15.09 -12.36
CA SER A 73 3.71 16.24 -13.21
C SER A 73 5.22 16.33 -13.48
N LEU A 74 5.61 16.13 -14.74
CA LEU A 74 6.96 16.39 -15.25
C LEU A 74 7.34 17.89 -15.23
N ARG A 75 6.38 18.79 -14.99
CA ARG A 75 6.62 20.25 -14.95
C ARG A 75 7.35 20.64 -13.67
N LYS A 76 8.48 21.34 -13.81
CA LYS A 76 9.10 22.06 -12.71
C LYS A 76 8.20 23.23 -12.31
N SER A 77 7.46 23.07 -11.21
CA SER A 77 6.76 24.18 -10.57
C SER A 77 7.64 24.84 -9.51
N TYR A 78 7.80 26.16 -9.58
CA TYR A 78 8.59 26.95 -8.61
C TYR A 78 7.86 27.13 -7.28
N THR A 79 6.54 26.97 -7.24
CA THR A 79 5.73 27.15 -6.03
C THR A 79 5.30 25.83 -5.43
N TRP A 80 5.51 25.67 -4.11
CA TRP A 80 5.21 24.43 -3.38
C TRP A 80 3.71 24.08 -3.40
N PHE A 81 2.83 25.09 -3.36
CA PHE A 81 1.38 24.89 -3.35
C PHE A 81 0.87 24.27 -4.67
N THR A 82 1.52 24.57 -5.79
CA THR A 82 1.15 23.97 -7.10
C THR A 82 1.47 22.48 -7.11
N LYS A 83 2.58 22.07 -6.50
CA LYS A 83 2.95 20.65 -6.38
C LYS A 83 1.93 19.88 -5.54
N VAL A 84 1.54 20.44 -4.41
CA VAL A 84 0.51 19.86 -3.54
C VAL A 84 -0.83 19.76 -4.27
N ASN A 85 -1.24 20.81 -4.98
CA ASN A 85 -2.51 20.80 -5.72
C ASN A 85 -2.53 19.71 -6.80
N LEU A 86 -1.44 19.54 -7.55
CA LEU A 86 -1.33 18.49 -8.57
C LEU A 86 -1.42 17.09 -7.95
N GLN A 87 -0.73 16.86 -6.82
CA GLN A 87 -0.79 15.58 -6.11
C GLN A 87 -2.21 15.30 -5.57
N LEU A 88 -2.89 16.32 -5.04
CA LEU A 88 -4.27 16.20 -4.58
C LEU A 88 -5.21 15.84 -5.74
N MET A 89 -5.07 16.46 -6.90
CA MET A 89 -5.87 16.12 -8.08
C MET A 89 -5.66 14.69 -8.54
N LEU A 90 -4.40 14.21 -8.57
CA LEU A 90 -4.09 12.82 -8.91
C LEU A 90 -4.70 11.83 -7.90
N GLN A 91 -4.64 12.12 -6.60
CA GLN A 91 -5.25 11.30 -5.56
C GLN A 91 -6.78 11.27 -5.67
N MET A 92 -7.41 12.42 -5.94
CA MET A 92 -8.87 12.49 -6.17
C MET A 92 -9.27 11.66 -7.39
N LEU A 93 -8.48 11.71 -8.47
CA LEU A 93 -8.74 10.95 -9.68
C LEU A 93 -8.63 9.44 -9.42
N LEU A 94 -7.59 8.99 -8.69
CA LEU A 94 -7.45 7.59 -8.30
C LEU A 94 -8.62 7.11 -7.45
N ASN A 95 -9.04 7.90 -6.45
CA ASN A 95 -10.20 7.58 -5.61
C ASN A 95 -11.48 7.47 -6.46
N SER A 96 -11.66 8.36 -7.44
CA SER A 96 -12.81 8.30 -8.35
C SER A 96 -12.77 7.06 -9.25
N LYS A 97 -11.59 6.65 -9.74
CA LYS A 97 -11.39 5.39 -10.49
C LYS A 97 -11.81 4.19 -9.67
N VAL A 98 -11.38 4.13 -8.41
CA VAL A 98 -11.75 3.04 -7.48
C VAL A 98 -13.27 2.98 -7.28
N LEU A 99 -13.92 4.14 -7.14
CA LEU A 99 -15.37 4.21 -7.03
C LEU A 99 -16.06 3.72 -8.32
N TYR A 100 -15.61 4.19 -9.48
CA TYR A 100 -16.13 3.78 -10.80
C TYR A 100 -15.99 2.26 -10.99
N SER A 101 -14.82 1.72 -10.70
CA SER A 101 -14.53 0.29 -10.80
C SER A 101 -15.46 -0.55 -9.92
N LYS A 102 -15.71 -0.10 -8.68
CA LYS A 102 -16.65 -0.76 -7.77
C LYS A 102 -18.11 -0.66 -8.22
N ALA A 103 -18.52 0.47 -8.78
CA ALA A 103 -19.89 0.69 -9.24
C ALA A 103 -20.23 -0.13 -10.49
N HIS A 104 -19.28 -0.28 -11.41
CA HIS A 104 -19.48 -0.99 -12.68
C HIS A 104 -18.98 -2.45 -12.67
N GLY A 105 -18.25 -2.86 -11.63
CA GLY A 105 -17.63 -4.19 -11.57
C GLY A 105 -16.54 -4.40 -12.63
N LEU A 106 -15.96 -3.30 -13.12
CA LEU A 106 -14.94 -3.31 -14.18
C LEU A 106 -13.60 -2.86 -13.60
N GLU A 107 -12.54 -3.61 -13.90
CA GLU A 107 -11.18 -3.17 -13.61
C GLU A 107 -10.66 -2.33 -14.79
N ILE A 108 -10.42 -1.04 -14.53
CA ILE A 108 -9.90 -0.11 -15.53
C ILE A 108 -8.53 0.40 -15.08
N SER A 109 -7.60 0.46 -16.03
CA SER A 109 -6.29 1.08 -15.84
C SER A 109 -6.43 2.58 -15.57
N MET A 110 -5.53 3.15 -14.77
CA MET A 110 -5.54 4.58 -14.50
C MET A 110 -5.41 5.40 -15.80
N TYR A 111 -4.62 4.93 -16.77
CA TYR A 111 -4.48 5.54 -18.10
C TYR A 111 -5.81 5.62 -18.86
N ASP A 112 -6.53 4.50 -18.96
CA ASP A 112 -7.81 4.44 -19.67
C ASP A 112 -8.87 5.27 -18.96
N TYR A 113 -8.84 5.32 -17.63
CA TYR A 113 -9.74 6.15 -16.85
C TYR A 113 -9.47 7.65 -17.02
N ILE A 114 -8.20 8.08 -17.00
CA ILE A 114 -7.82 9.47 -17.33
C ILE A 114 -8.35 9.86 -18.71
N LYS A 115 -8.17 8.97 -19.69
CA LYS A 115 -8.63 9.17 -21.07
C LYS A 115 -10.14 9.24 -21.19
N LEU A 116 -10.88 8.46 -20.38
CA LEU A 116 -12.34 8.54 -20.28
C LEU A 116 -12.80 9.88 -19.69
N CYS A 117 -12.10 10.38 -18.66
CA CYS A 117 -12.40 11.67 -18.04
C CYS A 117 -12.02 12.86 -18.94
N SER A 118 -11.00 12.72 -19.77
CA SER A 118 -10.64 13.73 -20.77
C SER A 118 -11.61 13.66 -21.94
N TRP A 119 -12.51 14.63 -22.03
CA TRP A 119 -13.51 14.84 -23.11
C TRP A 119 -12.92 14.99 -24.55
N THR A 120 -11.66 14.68 -24.79
CA THR A 120 -10.94 15.01 -26.04
C THR A 120 -10.93 13.88 -27.07
N ARG A 121 -12.05 13.16 -27.25
CA ARG A 121 -12.18 12.13 -28.31
C ARG A 121 -13.43 12.15 -29.19
N ASP A 122 -14.26 13.19 -29.11
CA ASP A 122 -15.43 13.33 -30.01
C ASP A 122 -15.29 14.46 -31.04
N LEU A 123 -14.08 14.91 -31.38
CA LEU A 123 -13.83 15.97 -32.37
C LEU A 123 -12.94 15.55 -33.56
N HIS A 124 -13.00 14.28 -33.94
CA HIS A 124 -12.55 13.84 -35.28
C HIS A 124 -13.71 13.19 -36.03
N VAL A 125 -14.63 14.04 -36.50
CA VAL A 125 -15.41 13.87 -37.72
C VAL A 125 -15.09 15.06 -38.62
#